data_AF-A0A1H2FY74-F1
#
_entry.id   AF-A0A1H2FY74-F1
#
_cell.length_a   1.000
_cell.length_b   1.000
_cell.length_c   1.000
_cell.angle_alpha   90.00
_cell.angle_beta   90.00
_cell.angle_gamma   90.00
#
_symmetry.space_group_name_H-M   'P 1'
#
loop_
_entity.id
_entity.type
_entity.pdbx_description
1 polymer ?
#
loop_
_entity_poly.entity_id
_entity_poly.type
_entity_poly.pdbx_seq_one_letter_code
_entity_poly.pdbx_strand_id
1 'polypeptide(L)'
;MEETIKTLIYIHAFFGGLGLVTGIGSIIVKKGSKPHKKMGKLFSIGMIISSLISMPISWLPNHENIFLFLIGLFTIYLVISGNQILTFKSKSKKLAKPIDKIISGSMLTLSILMILFGTYVMIKGNSTYLLFVFFGGFGLSLTIRDFIFYKNVEKTKNGWLSNHIGKMIGAFIASITAFIVAGLGIGNLIAWTLPSILGTIYIVYWRRKLKTKTVANTV
;
A
#
# COMPACT_ATOMS: atom_id res chain seq x y z
N MET A 1 22.06 -0.22 23.36
CA MET A 1 21.43 -0.68 22.10
C MET A 1 19.91 -0.68 22.21
N GLU A 2 19.35 -1.23 23.29
CA GLU A 2 17.89 -1.26 23.52
C GLU A 2 17.22 0.12 23.57
N GLU A 3 17.85 1.11 24.22
CA GLU A 3 17.33 2.50 24.24
C GLU A 3 17.22 3.12 22.85
N THR A 4 18.17 2.81 21.96
CA THR A 4 18.12 3.24 20.55
C THR A 4 16.95 2.58 19.82
N ILE A 5 16.73 1.27 20.03
CA ILE A 5 15.61 0.51 19.45
C ILE A 5 14.27 1.09 19.91
N LYS A 6 14.09 1.30 21.22
CA LYS A 6 12.89 1.94 21.77
C LYS A 6 12.63 3.31 21.17
N THR A 7 13.67 4.13 21.04
CA THR A 7 13.57 5.45 20.42
C THR A 7 13.08 5.34 18.97
N LEU A 8 13.63 4.42 18.18
CA LEU A 8 13.18 4.18 16.81
C LEU A 8 11.73 3.67 16.75
N ILE A 9 11.32 2.79 17.66
CA ILE A 9 9.93 2.32 17.76
C ILE A 9 8.97 3.48 18.06
N TYR A 10 9.31 4.38 18.99
CA TYR A 10 8.48 5.55 19.27
C TYR A 10 8.36 6.49 18.07
N ILE A 11 9.46 6.74 17.36
CA ILE A 11 9.45 7.58 16.15
C ILE A 11 8.61 6.90 15.06
N HIS A 12 8.79 5.58 14.84
CA HIS A 12 7.97 4.78 13.93
C HIS A 12 6.48 4.90 14.25
N ALA A 13 6.11 4.71 15.52
CA ALA A 13 4.74 4.76 16.00
C ALA A 13 4.14 6.16 15.87
N PHE A 14 4.91 7.22 16.14
CA PHE A 14 4.48 8.60 15.97
C PHE A 14 4.14 8.92 14.50
N PHE A 15 5.05 8.63 13.57
CA PHE A 15 4.79 8.87 12.14
C PHE A 15 3.71 7.94 11.57
N GLY A 16 3.63 6.71 12.09
CA GLY A 16 2.57 5.75 11.77
C GLY A 16 1.21 6.27 12.20
N GLY A 17 1.07 6.71 13.45
CA GLY A 17 -0.15 7.31 13.99
C GLY A 17 -0.57 8.58 13.25
N LEU A 18 0.36 9.50 13.01
CA LEU A 18 0.10 10.70 12.21
C LEU A 18 -0.40 10.33 10.80
N GLY A 19 0.24 9.34 10.18
CA GLY A 19 -0.20 8.83 8.89
C GLY A 19 -1.61 8.27 8.96
N LEU A 20 -1.93 7.39 9.91
CA LEU A 20 -3.27 6.80 10.05
C LEU A 20 -4.37 7.87 10.26
N VAL A 21 -4.15 8.83 11.16
CA VAL A 21 -5.09 9.93 11.42
C VAL A 21 -5.33 10.75 10.16
N THR A 22 -4.26 11.09 9.43
CA THR A 22 -4.38 11.85 8.17
C THR A 22 -4.94 11.01 7.03
N GLY A 23 -4.74 9.69 7.03
CA GLY A 23 -5.38 8.73 6.13
C GLY A 23 -6.91 8.71 6.30
N ILE A 24 -7.39 8.58 7.53
CA ILE A 24 -8.82 8.69 7.88
C ILE A 24 -9.35 10.06 7.44
N GLY A 25 -8.66 11.13 7.78
CA GLY A 25 -9.03 12.49 7.36
C GLY A 25 -9.20 12.59 5.84
N SER A 26 -8.27 12.05 5.06
CA SER A 26 -8.32 12.02 3.60
C SER A 26 -9.52 11.22 3.06
N ILE A 27 -9.93 10.16 3.76
CA ILE A 27 -11.11 9.33 3.46
C ILE A 27 -12.43 10.03 3.83
N ILE A 28 -12.44 10.99 4.75
CA ILE A 28 -13.66 11.74 5.11
C ILE A 28 -13.87 12.94 4.18
N VAL A 29 -12.83 13.76 3.98
CA VAL A 29 -12.96 15.03 3.25
C VAL A 29 -13.25 14.84 1.75
N LYS A 30 -13.81 15.87 1.09
CA LYS A 30 -14.14 15.83 -0.35
C LYS A 30 -12.94 15.45 -1.21
N LYS A 31 -13.06 14.42 -2.06
CA LYS A 31 -11.93 13.91 -2.87
C LYS A 31 -11.44 14.95 -3.87
N GLY A 32 -10.11 15.09 -3.95
CA GLY A 32 -9.44 16.09 -4.78
C GLY A 32 -9.48 17.53 -4.25
N SER A 33 -10.16 17.82 -3.13
CA SER A 33 -10.15 19.13 -2.48
C SER A 33 -8.77 19.47 -1.88
N LYS A 34 -8.55 20.74 -1.52
CA LYS A 34 -7.33 21.18 -0.81
C LYS A 34 -7.06 20.34 0.47
N PRO A 35 -8.03 20.11 1.38
CA PRO A 35 -7.78 19.29 2.56
C PRO A 35 -7.47 17.84 2.22
N HIS A 36 -8.13 17.24 1.22
CA HIS A 36 -7.81 15.87 0.76
C HIS A 36 -6.36 15.75 0.32
N LYS A 37 -5.87 16.70 -0.48
CA LYS A 37 -4.48 16.71 -0.96
C LYS A 37 -3.48 16.90 0.18
N LYS A 38 -3.77 17.80 1.13
CA LYS A 38 -2.90 18.04 2.29
C LYS A 38 -2.83 16.79 3.19
N MET A 39 -3.97 16.22 3.54
CA MET A 39 -4.05 14.99 4.34
C MET A 39 -3.42 13.79 3.64
N GLY A 40 -3.68 13.61 2.35
CA GLY A 40 -3.04 12.54 1.55
C GLY A 40 -1.51 12.68 1.46
N LYS A 41 -1.00 13.91 1.39
CA LYS A 41 0.46 14.17 1.45
C LYS A 41 1.04 13.82 2.82
N LEU A 42 0.38 14.23 3.91
CA LEU A 42 0.81 13.88 5.28
C LEU A 42 0.75 12.37 5.53
N PHE A 43 -0.31 11.69 5.07
CA PHE A 43 -0.42 10.24 5.09
C PHE A 43 0.78 9.60 4.38
N SER A 44 1.11 10.07 3.18
CA SER A 44 2.22 9.53 2.39
C SER A 44 3.57 9.71 3.09
N ILE A 45 3.83 10.90 3.64
CA ILE A 45 5.07 11.20 4.36
C ILE A 45 5.17 10.34 5.63
N GLY A 46 4.10 10.30 6.43
CA GLY A 46 4.05 9.51 7.66
C GLY A 46 4.29 8.03 7.40
N MET A 47 3.62 7.45 6.40
CA MET A 47 3.77 6.05 6.04
C MET A 47 5.16 5.70 5.50
N ILE A 48 5.77 6.56 4.69
CA ILE A 48 7.13 6.35 4.18
C ILE A 48 8.14 6.41 5.33
N ILE A 49 8.10 7.45 6.17
CA ILE A 49 9.03 7.60 7.30
C ILE A 49 8.87 6.44 8.27
N SER A 50 7.62 6.13 8.64
CA SER A 50 7.31 5.02 9.54
C SER A 50 7.84 3.69 8.98
N SER A 51 7.60 3.39 7.70
CA SER A 51 8.08 2.14 7.07
C SER A 51 9.61 2.08 6.97
N LEU A 52 10.27 3.21 6.66
CA LEU A 52 11.74 3.27 6.61
C LEU A 52 12.38 3.02 7.97
N ILE A 53 11.72 3.41 9.06
CA ILE A 53 12.20 3.14 10.43
C ILE A 53 11.93 1.70 10.84
N SER A 54 10.79 1.11 10.47
CA SER A 54 10.49 -0.29 10.83
C SER A 54 11.40 -1.29 10.13
N MET A 55 11.91 -0.95 8.94
CA MET A 55 12.81 -1.82 8.18
C MET A 55 14.06 -2.20 8.98
N PRO A 56 14.93 -1.30 9.45
CA PRO A 56 16.08 -1.68 10.27
C PRO A 56 15.67 -2.33 11.60
N ILE A 57 14.59 -1.88 12.25
CA ILE A 57 14.10 -2.51 13.49
C ILE A 57 13.86 -4.01 13.32
N SER A 58 13.29 -4.41 12.18
CA SER A 58 12.97 -5.82 11.89
C SER A 58 14.16 -6.76 11.66
N TRP A 59 15.39 -6.24 11.77
CA TRP A 59 16.64 -7.01 11.73
C TRP A 59 17.45 -6.91 13.03
N LEU A 60 16.97 -6.15 14.03
CA LEU A 60 17.67 -5.97 15.29
C LEU A 60 17.34 -7.09 16.28
N PRO A 61 18.25 -7.40 17.23
CA PRO A 61 18.06 -8.47 18.21
C PRO A 61 16.72 -8.37 18.95
N ASN A 62 16.03 -9.50 19.09
CA ASN A 62 14.73 -9.65 19.75
C ASN A 62 13.54 -8.99 19.03
N HIS A 63 13.76 -8.45 17.83
CA HIS A 63 12.75 -7.76 17.02
C HIS A 63 12.74 -8.28 15.57
N GLU A 64 13.44 -9.39 15.31
CA GLU A 64 13.59 -9.93 13.96
C GLU A 64 12.25 -10.41 13.41
N ASN A 65 11.85 -9.83 12.29
CA ASN A 65 10.62 -10.22 11.63
C ASN A 65 10.66 -9.90 10.13
N ILE A 66 11.07 -10.90 9.33
CA ILE A 66 11.17 -10.76 7.88
C ILE A 66 9.82 -10.44 7.22
N PHE A 67 8.70 -10.84 7.82
CA PHE A 67 7.38 -10.47 7.33
C PHE A 67 7.14 -8.96 7.48
N LEU A 68 7.39 -8.40 8.66
CA LEU A 68 7.23 -6.96 8.91
C LEU A 68 8.19 -6.11 8.05
N PHE A 69 9.42 -6.60 7.82
CA PHE A 69 10.35 -6.00 6.86
C PHE A 69 9.71 -5.86 5.46
N LEU A 70 9.17 -6.95 4.93
CA LEU A 70 8.58 -7.01 3.59
C LEU A 70 7.29 -6.19 3.50
N ILE A 71 6.48 -6.15 4.56
CA ILE A 71 5.29 -5.28 4.63
C ILE A 71 5.67 -3.80 4.65
N GLY A 72 6.80 -3.42 5.27
CA GLY A 72 7.35 -2.07 5.17
C GLY A 72 7.66 -1.69 3.71
N LEU A 73 8.38 -2.55 2.99
CA LEU A 73 8.66 -2.36 1.56
C LEU A 73 7.39 -2.30 0.71
N PHE A 74 6.43 -3.19 0.99
CA PHE A 74 5.13 -3.22 0.33
C PHE A 74 4.36 -1.91 0.51
N THR A 75 4.33 -1.38 1.72
CA THR A 75 3.68 -0.10 2.04
C THR A 75 4.36 1.06 1.32
N ILE A 76 5.70 1.09 1.30
CA ILE A 76 6.48 2.08 0.53
C ILE A 76 6.11 2.03 -0.95
N TYR A 77 6.07 0.83 -1.55
CA TYR A 77 5.64 0.66 -2.95
C TYR A 77 4.24 1.25 -3.19
N LEU A 78 3.27 0.90 -2.34
CA LEU A 78 1.89 1.37 -2.50
C LEU A 78 1.79 2.90 -2.44
N VAL A 79 2.47 3.52 -1.48
CA VAL A 79 2.45 4.98 -1.29
C VAL A 79 3.17 5.68 -2.43
N ILE A 80 4.38 5.25 -2.79
CA ILE A 80 5.15 5.89 -3.85
C ILE A 80 4.44 5.72 -5.20
N SER A 81 4.10 4.49 -5.56
CA SER A 81 3.45 4.18 -6.84
C SER A 81 2.03 4.75 -6.91
N GLY A 82 1.33 4.82 -5.76
CA GLY A 82 0.03 5.48 -5.62
C GLY A 82 0.09 6.99 -5.84
N ASN A 83 1.17 7.66 -5.43
CA ASN A 83 1.37 9.08 -5.72
C ASN A 83 1.88 9.31 -7.16
N GLN A 84 2.80 8.48 -7.65
CA GLN A 84 3.35 8.57 -9.00
C GLN A 84 2.26 8.43 -10.06
N ILE A 85 1.26 7.58 -9.85
CA ILE A 85 0.18 7.40 -10.81
C ILE A 85 -0.62 8.69 -11.05
N LEU A 86 -0.65 9.62 -10.09
CA LEU A 86 -1.31 10.93 -10.25
C LEU A 86 -0.62 11.80 -11.32
N THR A 87 0.66 11.55 -11.62
CA THR A 87 1.38 12.30 -12.68
C THR A 87 0.80 12.03 -14.07
N PHE A 88 0.09 10.91 -14.27
CA PHE A 88 -0.65 10.59 -15.49
C PHE A 88 -2.02 11.29 -15.58
N LYS A 89 -2.39 12.11 -14.60
CA LYS A 89 -3.54 13.01 -14.70
C LYS A 89 -3.31 14.08 -15.77
N SER A 90 -2.07 14.56 -15.92
CA SER A 90 -1.72 15.55 -16.93
C SER A 90 -1.72 14.91 -18.31
N LYS A 91 -2.31 15.59 -19.31
CA LYS A 91 -2.25 15.15 -20.72
C LYS A 91 -0.81 15.08 -21.27
N SER A 92 0.17 15.64 -20.55
CA SER A 92 1.58 15.64 -20.95
C SER A 92 2.30 14.32 -20.67
N LYS A 93 1.95 13.58 -19.61
CA LYS A 93 2.62 12.30 -19.30
C LYS A 93 1.87 11.14 -19.96
N LYS A 94 2.23 10.84 -21.20
CA LYS A 94 1.63 9.75 -21.99
C LYS A 94 2.28 8.39 -21.78
N LEU A 95 3.53 8.37 -21.30
CA LEU A 95 4.33 7.14 -21.14
C LEU A 95 4.90 7.04 -19.73
N ALA A 96 5.07 5.79 -19.27
CA ALA A 96 5.73 5.51 -18.00
C ALA A 96 7.23 5.77 -18.10
N LYS A 97 7.76 6.52 -17.13
CA LYS A 97 9.19 6.78 -16.99
C LYS A 97 9.90 5.52 -16.49
N PRO A 98 11.23 5.40 -16.69
CA PRO A 98 12.01 4.28 -16.15
C PRO A 98 11.79 4.05 -14.66
N ILE A 99 11.73 5.13 -13.88
CA ILE A 99 11.51 5.06 -12.42
C ILE A 99 10.15 4.43 -12.05
N ASP A 100 9.08 4.69 -12.83
CA ASP A 100 7.76 4.09 -12.58
C ASP A 100 7.84 2.55 -12.74
N LYS A 101 8.60 2.10 -13.74
CA LYS A 101 8.81 0.67 -14.04
C LYS A 101 9.74 0.01 -13.01
N ILE A 102 10.79 0.69 -12.57
CA ILE A 102 11.72 0.16 -11.55
C ILE A 102 10.98 -0.09 -10.24
N ILE A 103 10.11 0.83 -9.81
CA ILE A 103 9.36 0.70 -8.56
C ILE A 103 8.33 -0.44 -8.64
N SER A 104 7.57 -0.54 -9.73
CA SER A 104 6.65 -1.66 -9.91
C SER A 104 7.38 -2.99 -10.13
N GLY A 105 8.56 -2.96 -10.77
CA GLY A 105 9.41 -4.11 -11.01
C GLY A 105 10.06 -4.66 -9.75
N SER A 106 10.58 -3.80 -8.87
CA SER A 106 11.14 -4.22 -7.58
C SER A 106 10.08 -4.89 -6.72
N MET A 107 8.87 -4.32 -6.65
CA MET A 107 7.76 -4.94 -5.94
C MET A 107 7.30 -6.24 -6.60
N LEU A 108 7.35 -6.36 -7.94
CA LEU A 108 7.03 -7.60 -8.64
C LEU A 108 7.98 -8.72 -8.20
N THR A 109 9.29 -8.44 -8.18
CA THR A 109 10.30 -9.38 -7.69
C THR A 109 10.07 -9.74 -6.23
N LEU A 110 9.87 -8.76 -5.34
CA LEU A 110 9.58 -9.01 -3.93
C LEU A 110 8.32 -9.86 -3.73
N SER A 111 7.29 -9.62 -4.53
CA SER A 111 6.03 -10.37 -4.49
C SER A 111 6.24 -11.85 -4.85
N ILE A 112 7.03 -12.12 -5.89
CA ILE A 112 7.40 -13.48 -6.29
C ILE A 112 8.19 -14.16 -5.17
N LEU A 113 9.18 -13.47 -4.59
CA LEU A 113 9.96 -13.99 -3.47
C LEU A 113 9.08 -14.32 -2.26
N MET A 114 8.13 -13.46 -1.91
CA MET A 114 7.16 -13.70 -0.84
C MET A 114 6.32 -14.95 -1.09
N ILE A 115 5.80 -15.13 -2.29
CA ILE A 115 4.98 -16.30 -2.65
C ILE A 115 5.84 -17.57 -2.57
N LEU A 116 7.01 -17.58 -3.21
CA LEU A 116 7.90 -18.74 -3.24
C LEU A 116 8.35 -19.14 -1.83
N PHE A 117 8.86 -18.19 -1.04
CA PHE A 117 9.30 -18.42 0.34
C PHE A 117 8.14 -18.87 1.24
N GLY A 118 7.00 -18.18 1.18
CA GLY A 118 5.82 -18.54 1.95
C GLY A 118 5.33 -19.95 1.65
N THR A 119 5.21 -20.30 0.36
CA THR A 119 4.72 -21.61 -0.09
C THR A 119 5.70 -22.72 0.32
N TYR A 120 7.00 -22.51 0.14
CA TYR A 120 8.03 -23.47 0.52
C TYR A 120 7.98 -23.80 2.02
N VAL A 121 7.85 -22.79 2.88
CA VAL A 121 7.79 -23.00 4.33
C VAL A 121 6.44 -23.59 4.78
N MET A 122 5.34 -23.23 4.12
CA MET A 122 4.03 -23.83 4.38
C MET A 122 3.99 -25.34 4.09
N ILE A 123 4.63 -25.79 3.00
CA ILE A 123 4.73 -27.22 2.67
C ILE A 123 5.49 -27.99 3.77
N LYS A 124 6.40 -27.33 4.49
CA LYS A 124 7.11 -27.91 5.66
C LYS A 124 6.28 -27.88 6.96
N GLY A 125 5.02 -27.49 6.91
CA GLY A 125 4.08 -27.58 8.04
C GLY A 125 3.85 -26.30 8.84
N ASN A 126 4.40 -25.14 8.43
CA ASN A 126 4.19 -23.88 9.15
C ASN A 126 3.15 -22.99 8.45
N SER A 127 1.90 -23.06 8.91
CA SER A 127 0.76 -22.30 8.39
C SER A 127 0.82 -20.79 8.61
N THR A 128 1.68 -20.31 9.52
CA THR A 128 1.89 -18.87 9.80
C THR A 128 2.35 -18.09 8.56
N TYR A 129 2.99 -18.79 7.60
CA TYR A 129 3.52 -18.20 6.37
C TYR A 129 2.46 -17.96 5.28
N LEU A 130 1.19 -18.29 5.55
CA LEU A 130 0.06 -17.92 4.69
C LEU A 130 0.03 -16.42 4.37
N LEU A 131 0.45 -15.59 5.33
CA LEU A 131 0.50 -14.14 5.17
C LEU A 131 1.46 -13.71 4.06
N PHE A 132 2.59 -14.40 3.86
CA PHE A 132 3.52 -14.12 2.77
C PHE A 132 2.87 -14.38 1.42
N VAL A 133 2.16 -15.51 1.29
CA VAL A 133 1.45 -15.86 0.06
C VAL A 133 0.32 -14.86 -0.21
N PHE A 134 -0.43 -14.46 0.81
CA PHE A 134 -1.50 -13.48 0.69
C PHE A 134 -1.00 -12.10 0.22
N PHE A 135 -0.04 -11.51 0.94
CA PHE A 135 0.50 -10.19 0.59
C PHE A 135 1.35 -10.23 -0.69
N GLY A 136 2.08 -11.33 -0.93
CA GLY A 136 2.81 -11.55 -2.18
C GLY A 136 1.87 -11.66 -3.37
N GLY A 137 0.79 -12.44 -3.27
CA GLY A 137 -0.24 -12.53 -4.31
C GLY A 137 -0.93 -11.19 -4.58
N PHE A 138 -1.24 -10.44 -3.52
CA PHE A 138 -1.81 -9.11 -3.65
C PHE A 138 -0.84 -8.13 -4.32
N GLY A 139 0.45 -8.11 -3.92
CA GLY A 139 1.49 -7.31 -4.56
C GLY A 139 1.71 -7.66 -6.02
N LEU A 140 1.75 -8.95 -6.35
CA LEU A 140 1.84 -9.45 -7.73
C LEU A 140 0.67 -8.94 -8.58
N SER A 141 -0.56 -9.02 -8.06
CA SER A 141 -1.75 -8.52 -8.75
C SER A 141 -1.67 -7.02 -9.04
N LEU A 142 -1.14 -6.23 -8.10
CA LEU A 142 -1.00 -4.78 -8.25
C LEU A 142 0.09 -4.41 -9.25
N THR A 143 1.24 -5.07 -9.23
CA THR A 143 2.36 -4.77 -10.14
C THR A 143 2.05 -5.22 -11.57
N ILE A 144 1.35 -6.35 -11.76
CA ILE A 144 0.82 -6.73 -13.08
C ILE A 144 -0.13 -5.65 -13.61
N ARG A 145 -1.05 -5.15 -12.78
CA ARG A 145 -1.96 -4.05 -13.17
C ARG A 145 -1.19 -2.77 -13.51
N ASP A 146 -0.08 -2.50 -12.85
CA ASP A 146 0.79 -1.36 -13.19
C ASP A 146 1.38 -1.50 -14.58
N PHE A 147 1.99 -2.64 -14.90
CA PHE A 147 2.57 -2.87 -16.23
C PHE A 147 1.50 -2.87 -17.34
N ILE A 148 0.31 -3.42 -17.08
CA ILE A 148 -0.83 -3.33 -18.00
C ILE A 148 -1.24 -1.86 -18.19
N PHE A 149 -1.29 -1.07 -17.13
CA PHE A 149 -1.61 0.36 -17.20
C PHE A 149 -0.52 1.13 -17.97
N TYR A 150 0.76 0.88 -17.70
CA TYR A 150 1.89 1.54 -18.39
C TYR A 150 1.91 1.27 -19.89
N LYS A 151 1.44 0.09 -20.33
CA LYS A 151 1.31 -0.26 -21.75
C LYS A 151 0.10 0.41 -22.42
N ASN A 152 -0.94 0.77 -21.65
CA ASN A 152 -2.25 1.21 -22.17
C ASN A 152 -2.69 2.57 -21.61
N VAL A 153 -1.75 3.45 -21.23
CA VAL A 153 -2.04 4.73 -20.55
C VAL A 153 -3.10 5.54 -21.29
N GLU A 154 -2.97 5.70 -22.61
CA GLU A 154 -3.87 6.51 -23.43
C GLU A 154 -5.29 5.94 -23.56
N LYS A 155 -5.46 4.63 -23.39
CA LYS A 155 -6.74 3.92 -23.57
C LYS A 155 -7.59 3.87 -22.31
N THR A 156 -7.06 4.28 -21.16
CA THR A 156 -7.73 4.09 -19.86
C THR A 156 -8.29 5.41 -19.29
N LYS A 157 -9.52 5.76 -19.67
CA LYS A 157 -10.24 6.91 -19.08
C LYS A 157 -10.34 6.73 -17.56
N ASN A 158 -9.78 7.68 -16.79
CA ASN A 158 -9.69 7.63 -15.32
C ASN A 158 -8.92 6.43 -14.73
N GLY A 159 -8.15 5.68 -15.54
CA GLY A 159 -7.36 4.53 -15.07
C GLY A 159 -6.37 4.91 -13.97
N TRP A 160 -5.71 6.06 -14.13
CA TRP A 160 -4.79 6.63 -13.13
C TRP A 160 -5.49 6.86 -11.78
N LEU A 161 -6.73 7.34 -11.77
CA LEU A 161 -7.45 7.64 -10.53
C LEU A 161 -7.92 6.37 -9.83
N SER A 162 -8.39 5.38 -10.59
CA SER A 162 -8.73 4.05 -10.08
C SER A 162 -7.52 3.35 -9.45
N ASN A 163 -6.35 3.47 -10.08
CA ASN A 163 -5.09 2.94 -9.57
C ASN A 163 -4.63 3.70 -8.32
N HIS A 164 -4.74 5.04 -8.31
CA HIS A 164 -4.45 5.86 -7.12
C HIS A 164 -5.29 5.40 -5.92
N ILE A 165 -6.61 5.30 -6.09
CA ILE A 165 -7.52 4.89 -5.00
C ILE A 165 -7.17 3.49 -4.51
N GLY A 166 -6.96 2.53 -5.42
CA GLY A 166 -6.60 1.17 -5.05
C GLY A 166 -5.32 1.09 -4.21
N LYS A 167 -4.28 1.82 -4.62
CA LYS A 167 -2.98 1.82 -3.93
C LYS A 167 -3.00 2.57 -2.61
N MET A 168 -3.60 3.76 -2.56
CA MET A 168 -3.64 4.56 -1.33
C MET A 168 -4.53 3.91 -0.26
N ILE A 169 -5.66 3.33 -0.65
CA ILE A 169 -6.50 2.56 0.29
C ILE A 169 -5.83 1.24 0.66
N GLY A 170 -5.16 0.56 -0.29
CA GLY A 170 -4.32 -0.60 0.02
C GLY A 170 -3.25 -0.30 1.07
N ALA A 171 -2.58 0.86 0.96
CA ALA A 171 -1.58 1.28 1.94
C ALA A 171 -2.24 1.51 3.30
N PHE A 172 -3.38 2.20 3.32
CA PHE A 172 -4.13 2.43 4.55
C PHE A 172 -4.57 1.12 5.23
N ILE A 173 -5.05 0.13 4.46
CA ILE A 173 -5.38 -1.21 4.95
C ILE A 173 -4.15 -1.88 5.57
N ALA A 174 -3.03 -1.93 4.84
CA ALA A 174 -1.81 -2.56 5.32
C ALA A 174 -1.32 -1.92 6.65
N SER A 175 -1.34 -0.59 6.72
CA SER A 175 -0.90 0.14 7.90
C SER A 175 -1.83 -0.03 9.10
N ILE A 176 -3.15 -0.04 8.91
CA ILE A 176 -4.07 -0.24 10.03
C ILE A 176 -4.06 -1.69 10.51
N THR A 177 -3.92 -2.67 9.61
CA THR A 177 -3.71 -4.08 9.99
C THR A 177 -2.39 -4.24 10.76
N ALA A 178 -1.30 -3.64 10.29
CA ALA A 178 -0.02 -3.69 11.00
C ALA A 178 -0.12 -3.04 12.40
N PHE A 179 -0.82 -1.91 12.52
CA PHE A 179 -1.05 -1.28 13.82
C PHE A 179 -1.87 -2.16 14.77
N ILE A 180 -2.96 -2.78 14.30
CA ILE A 180 -3.79 -3.63 15.16
C ILE A 180 -3.04 -4.90 15.57
N VAL A 181 -2.39 -5.57 14.62
CA VAL A 181 -1.75 -6.86 14.87
C VAL A 181 -0.43 -6.68 15.62
N ALA A 182 0.48 -5.87 15.08
CA ALA A 182 1.83 -5.72 15.64
C ALA A 182 1.90 -4.61 16.69
N GLY A 183 1.18 -3.51 16.50
CA GLY A 183 1.18 -2.38 17.43
C GLY A 183 0.36 -2.61 18.70
N LEU A 184 -0.85 -3.19 18.57
CA LEU A 184 -1.73 -3.51 19.71
C LEU A 184 -1.62 -4.97 20.18
N GLY A 185 -0.93 -5.84 19.43
CA GLY A 185 -0.82 -7.27 19.76
C GLY A 185 -2.09 -8.08 19.51
N ILE A 186 -3.07 -7.55 18.76
CA ILE A 186 -4.37 -8.20 18.54
C ILE A 186 -4.28 -9.06 17.27
N GLY A 187 -3.91 -10.33 17.44
CA GLY A 187 -3.63 -11.26 16.33
C GLY A 187 -4.79 -12.13 15.84
N ASN A 188 -6.04 -11.84 16.22
CA ASN A 188 -7.19 -12.67 15.85
C ASN A 188 -7.62 -12.50 14.37
N LEU A 189 -8.46 -13.41 13.86
CA LEU A 189 -8.91 -13.40 12.47
C LEU A 189 -9.60 -12.07 12.05
N ILE A 190 -10.30 -11.43 12.99
CA ILE A 190 -11.00 -10.16 12.74
C ILE A 190 -9.97 -9.04 12.48
N ALA A 191 -8.92 -8.95 13.30
CA ALA A 191 -7.84 -7.96 13.12
C ALA A 191 -7.16 -8.05 11.75
N TRP A 192 -6.98 -9.28 11.24
CA TRP A 192 -6.39 -9.52 9.92
C TRP A 192 -7.34 -9.22 8.75
N THR A 193 -8.63 -9.50 8.89
CA THR A 193 -9.57 -9.51 7.75
C THR A 193 -10.43 -8.25 7.68
N LEU A 194 -10.83 -7.67 8.80
CA LEU A 194 -11.79 -6.56 8.85
C LEU A 194 -11.31 -5.32 8.08
N PRO A 195 -10.07 -4.84 8.23
CA PRO A 195 -9.58 -3.71 7.44
C PRO A 195 -9.65 -3.96 5.92
N SER A 196 -9.29 -5.18 5.50
CA SER A 196 -9.28 -5.59 4.09
C SER A 196 -10.69 -5.63 3.51
N ILE A 197 -11.68 -6.14 4.26
CA ILE A 197 -13.09 -6.17 3.86
C ILE A 197 -13.61 -4.74 3.66
N LEU A 198 -13.48 -3.88 4.68
CA LEU A 198 -13.97 -2.50 4.64
C LEU A 198 -13.30 -1.69 3.52
N GLY A 199 -11.97 -1.81 3.42
CA GLY A 199 -11.20 -1.11 2.40
C GLY A 199 -11.53 -1.59 0.98
N THR A 200 -11.78 -2.89 0.79
CA THR A 200 -12.19 -3.44 -0.52
C THR A 200 -13.55 -2.92 -0.94
N ILE A 201 -14.55 -2.92 -0.03
CA ILE A 201 -15.87 -2.34 -0.28
C ILE A 201 -15.72 -0.87 -0.73
N TYR A 202 -14.91 -0.10 -0.01
CA TYR A 202 -14.65 1.30 -0.33
C TYR A 202 -13.98 1.49 -1.69
N ILE A 203 -12.98 0.67 -2.04
CA ILE A 203 -12.32 0.69 -3.36
C ILE A 203 -13.34 0.38 -4.46
N VAL A 204 -14.16 -0.65 -4.29
CA VAL A 204 -15.17 -1.06 -5.28
C VAL A 204 -16.20 0.05 -5.50
N TYR A 205 -16.71 0.65 -4.42
CA TYR A 205 -17.64 1.78 -4.49
C TYR A 205 -17.07 2.92 -5.35
N TRP A 206 -15.85 3.38 -5.04
CA TRP A 206 -15.23 4.48 -5.78
C TRP A 206 -14.89 4.13 -7.22
N ARG A 207 -14.45 2.89 -7.48
CA ARG A 207 -14.20 2.43 -8.86
C ARG A 207 -15.48 2.43 -9.70
N ARG A 208 -16.61 1.96 -9.15
CA ARG A 208 -17.92 2.01 -9.83
C ARG A 208 -18.33 3.44 -10.11
N LYS A 209 -18.24 4.33 -9.10
CA LYS A 209 -18.57 5.76 -9.22
C LYS A 209 -17.74 6.49 -10.30
N LEU A 210 -16.50 6.07 -10.52
CA LEU A 210 -15.63 6.63 -11.55
C LEU A 210 -15.92 6.11 -12.96
N LYS A 211 -16.41 4.88 -13.10
CA LYS A 211 -16.87 4.32 -14.39
C LYS A 211 -18.16 4.97 -14.88
N THR A 212 -19.08 5.34 -13.97
CA THR A 212 -20.37 5.98 -14.30
C THR A 212 -20.28 7.41 -14.85
N LYS A 213 -19.09 7.98 -15.05
CA LYS A 213 -18.88 9.31 -15.68
C LYS A 213 -18.40 9.24 -17.13
N THR A 214 -18.68 8.14 -17.83
CA THR A 214 -18.69 8.16 -19.29
C THR A 214 -19.94 8.92 -19.71
N VAL A 215 -19.76 10.23 -19.96
CA VAL A 215 -20.71 11.05 -20.71
C VAL A 215 -21.19 10.19 -21.89
N ALA A 216 -22.51 10.07 -21.99
CA ALA A 216 -23.19 9.50 -23.15
C ALA A 216 -22.48 9.95 -24.43
N ASN A 217 -22.39 9.06 -25.41
CA ASN A 217 -22.04 9.46 -26.77
C ASN A 217 -22.91 10.67 -27.13
N THR A 218 -22.32 11.86 -27.13
CA THR A 218 -22.92 13.02 -27.76
C THR A 218 -22.65 12.86 -29.24
N VAL A 219 -23.74 12.51 -29.92
CA VAL A 219 -23.97 12.47 -31.38
C VAL A 219 -23.32 11.30 -32.09
#